data_AF-A0A432ZJW1-F1
#
_entry.id   AF-A0A432ZJW1-F1
#
_cell.length_a   1.000
_cell.length_b   1.000
_cell.length_c   1.000
_cell.angle_alpha   90.00
_cell.angle_beta   90.00
_cell.angle_gamma   90.00
#
_symmetry.space_group_name_H-M   'P 1'
#
loop_
_entity.id
_entity.type
_entity.pdbx_description
1 polymer ?
#
loop_
_entity_poly.entity_id
_entity_poly.type
_entity_poly.pdbx_seq_one_letter_code
_entity_poly.pdbx_strand_id
1 'polypeptide(L)'
;MATKRDHKVTGFVLLELIVALTLIGVGLMFLGQWYAQQQQLSTRQTWVYDTELLISALQTQWQQTHKVPSDLSQLSHPDGSSGFVEPWQQTWQVLPQAEHLQLQIAAPNHAEARWFASQLPGARAVQEQVFIEVLEPDYSQVANAERFLHRQPQPQQPELNEMQVDLQMNGHALTNVSQLQATSASVTMVQSDLVQTSDFSATHARIEHLEVDSLISPEGSLLQLKQQLDLLQALWNSCVAQGRCG
;
A
#
# COMPACT_ATOMS: atom_id res chain seq x y z
N MET A 1 -55.95 -54.65 -29.28
CA MET A 1 -54.63 -54.23 -28.75
C MET A 1 -54.84 -52.98 -27.91
N ALA A 2 -54.81 -53.12 -26.58
CA ALA A 2 -54.98 -52.00 -25.65
C ALA A 2 -53.61 -51.57 -25.14
N THR A 3 -53.23 -50.32 -25.39
CA THR A 3 -51.98 -49.70 -24.97
C THR A 3 -52.09 -49.28 -23.50
N LYS A 4 -51.28 -49.93 -22.66
CA LYS A 4 -51.14 -49.65 -21.23
C LYS A 4 -50.36 -48.34 -21.07
N ARG A 5 -51.03 -47.25 -20.69
CA ARG A 5 -50.37 -45.96 -20.42
C ARG A 5 -49.64 -46.00 -19.08
N ASP A 6 -48.32 -45.83 -19.13
CA ASP A 6 -47.45 -45.68 -17.95
C ASP A 6 -47.67 -44.30 -17.29
N HIS A 7 -48.50 -44.27 -16.25
CA HIS A 7 -48.77 -43.07 -15.45
C HIS A 7 -47.79 -42.85 -14.27
N LYS A 8 -46.57 -43.42 -14.31
CA LYS A 8 -45.62 -43.36 -13.18
C LYS A 8 -44.60 -42.21 -13.23
N VAL A 9 -44.44 -41.52 -14.36
CA VAL A 9 -43.35 -40.55 -14.54
C VAL A 9 -43.74 -39.12 -14.11
N THR A 10 -45.01 -38.75 -14.17
CA THR A 10 -45.46 -37.37 -13.88
C THR A 10 -45.43 -36.98 -12.41
N GLY A 11 -45.59 -37.94 -11.49
CA GLY A 11 -45.53 -37.67 -10.04
C GLY A 11 -44.13 -37.36 -9.53
N PHE A 12 -43.10 -37.90 -10.17
CA PHE A 12 -41.70 -37.71 -9.78
C PHE A 12 -41.19 -36.30 -10.14
N VAL A 13 -41.52 -35.82 -11.35
CA VAL A 13 -41.11 -34.49 -11.84
C VAL A 13 -41.66 -33.35 -10.97
N LEU A 14 -42.89 -33.48 -10.48
CA LEU A 14 -43.50 -32.45 -9.64
C LEU A 14 -42.83 -32.37 -8.24
N LEU A 15 -42.44 -33.51 -7.68
CA LEU A 15 -41.72 -33.55 -6.41
C LEU A 15 -40.30 -32.97 -6.55
N GLU A 16 -39.59 -33.32 -7.63
CA GLU A 16 -38.27 -32.78 -7.93
C GLU A 16 -38.30 -31.25 -8.12
N LEU A 17 -39.32 -30.73 -8.79
CA LEU A 17 -39.50 -29.28 -8.96
C LEU A 17 -39.76 -28.57 -7.62
N ILE A 18 -40.61 -29.14 -6.76
CA ILE A 18 -40.88 -28.55 -5.43
C ILE A 18 -39.59 -28.55 -4.60
N VAL A 19 -38.85 -29.66 -4.58
CA VAL A 19 -37.57 -29.73 -3.85
C VAL A 19 -36.58 -28.70 -4.41
N ALA A 20 -36.42 -28.60 -5.73
CA ALA A 20 -35.55 -27.61 -6.36
C ALA A 20 -35.95 -26.17 -5.98
N LEU A 21 -37.24 -25.83 -6.05
CA LEU A 21 -37.74 -24.50 -5.68
C LEU A 21 -37.50 -24.19 -4.19
N THR A 22 -37.69 -25.18 -3.31
CA THR A 22 -37.41 -24.98 -1.87
C THR A 22 -35.93 -24.77 -1.60
N LEU A 23 -35.03 -25.51 -2.26
CA LEU A 23 -33.58 -25.34 -2.14
C LEU A 23 -33.11 -23.98 -2.66
N ILE A 24 -33.66 -23.53 -3.80
CA ILE A 24 -33.38 -22.20 -4.36
C ILE A 24 -33.88 -21.11 -3.40
N GLY A 25 -35.08 -21.26 -2.84
CA GLY A 25 -35.64 -20.30 -1.89
C GLY A 25 -34.77 -20.14 -0.63
N VAL A 26 -34.31 -21.26 -0.06
CA VAL A 26 -33.39 -21.25 1.10
C VAL A 26 -32.04 -20.65 0.71
N GLY A 27 -31.49 -21.00 -0.46
CA GLY A 27 -30.22 -20.45 -0.95
C GLY A 27 -30.25 -18.94 -1.13
N LEU A 28 -31.35 -18.39 -1.68
CA LEU A 28 -31.52 -16.95 -1.84
C LEU A 28 -31.59 -16.21 -0.50
N MET A 29 -32.19 -16.80 0.53
CA MET A 29 -32.24 -16.21 1.86
C MET A 29 -30.84 -16.09 2.49
N PHE A 30 -30.01 -17.13 2.36
CA PHE A 30 -28.62 -17.10 2.84
C PHE A 30 -27.78 -16.05 2.09
N LEU A 31 -27.93 -15.96 0.76
CA LEU A 31 -27.23 -14.95 -0.04
C LEU A 31 -27.62 -13.52 0.36
N GLY A 32 -28.90 -13.27 0.65
CA GLY A 32 -29.37 -11.97 1.11
C GLY A 32 -28.76 -11.56 2.45
N GLN A 33 -28.69 -12.49 3.42
CA GLN A 33 -28.06 -12.23 4.72
C GLN A 33 -26.55 -11.97 4.58
N TRP A 34 -25.86 -12.76 3.77
CA TRP A 34 -24.43 -12.58 3.52
C TRP A 34 -24.13 -11.24 2.85
N TYR A 35 -24.92 -10.85 1.83
CA TYR A 35 -24.75 -9.57 1.16
C TYR A 35 -25.00 -8.39 2.10
N ALA A 36 -26.05 -8.45 2.94
CA ALA A 36 -26.32 -7.42 3.94
C ALA A 36 -25.17 -7.28 4.95
N GLN A 37 -24.59 -8.40 5.39
CA GLN A 37 -23.42 -8.39 6.27
C GLN A 37 -22.20 -7.76 5.59
N GLN A 38 -21.95 -8.09 4.32
CA GLN A 38 -20.84 -7.52 3.56
C GLN A 38 -20.99 -6.02 3.37
N GLN A 39 -22.21 -5.55 3.08
CA GLN A 39 -22.51 -4.12 2.95
C GLN A 39 -22.24 -3.39 4.27
N GLN A 40 -22.65 -3.95 5.41
CA GLN A 40 -22.37 -3.38 6.72
C GLN A 40 -20.87 -3.23 7.00
N LEU A 41 -20.06 -4.22 6.60
CA LEU A 41 -18.59 -4.15 6.76
C LEU A 41 -17.98 -3.03 5.91
N SER A 42 -18.42 -2.88 4.66
CA SER A 42 -17.94 -1.81 3.78
C SER A 42 -18.33 -0.43 4.32
N THR A 43 -19.59 -0.24 4.74
CA THR A 43 -20.04 1.01 5.34
C THR A 43 -19.23 1.37 6.60
N ARG A 44 -18.94 0.38 7.43
CA ARG A 44 -18.09 0.54 8.62
C ARG A 44 -16.67 1.00 8.28
N GLN A 45 -16.07 0.45 7.22
CA GLN A 45 -14.74 0.89 6.77
C GLN A 45 -14.78 2.33 6.27
N THR A 46 -15.82 2.71 5.53
CA THR A 46 -16.02 4.10 5.10
C THR A 46 -16.13 5.05 6.29
N TRP A 47 -16.85 4.67 7.36
CA TRP A 47 -16.94 5.50 8.57
C TRP A 47 -15.59 5.76 9.22
N VAL A 48 -14.73 4.73 9.30
CA VAL A 48 -13.38 4.88 9.88
C VAL A 48 -12.55 5.82 9.02
N TYR A 49 -12.49 5.56 7.71
CA TYR A 49 -11.75 6.37 6.75
C TYR A 49 -12.18 7.84 6.75
N ASP A 50 -13.48 8.12 6.66
CA ASP A 50 -14.02 9.48 6.67
C ASP A 50 -13.76 10.18 8.01
N THR A 51 -13.75 9.45 9.12
CA THR A 51 -13.44 10.03 10.44
C THR A 51 -11.96 10.41 10.54
N GLU A 52 -11.05 9.62 9.97
CA GLU A 52 -9.64 9.99 9.88
C GLU A 52 -9.44 11.25 9.01
N LEU A 53 -10.15 11.34 7.88
CA LEU A 53 -10.15 12.55 7.05
C LEU A 53 -10.72 13.75 7.80
N LEU A 54 -11.80 13.57 8.56
CA LEU A 54 -12.39 14.62 9.41
C LEU A 54 -11.39 15.13 10.45
N ILE A 55 -10.69 14.23 11.14
CA ILE A 55 -9.65 14.59 12.12
C ILE A 55 -8.53 15.38 11.45
N SER A 56 -8.05 14.92 10.28
CA SER A 56 -7.01 15.60 9.51
C SER A 56 -7.45 16.99 9.02
N ALA A 57 -8.69 17.12 8.54
CA ALA A 57 -9.27 18.40 8.11
C ALA A 57 -9.41 19.37 9.28
N LEU A 58 -9.86 18.90 10.45
CA LEU A 58 -9.92 19.68 11.68
C LEU A 58 -8.54 20.19 12.11
N GLN A 59 -7.54 19.31 12.12
CA GLN A 59 -6.16 19.69 12.44
C GLN A 59 -5.64 20.74 11.46
N THR A 60 -5.85 20.54 10.16
CA THR A 60 -5.43 21.49 9.12
C THR A 60 -6.10 22.86 9.28
N GLN A 61 -7.42 22.88 9.49
CA GLN A 61 -8.17 24.12 9.71
C GLN A 61 -7.71 24.84 10.97
N TRP A 62 -7.46 24.10 12.05
CA TRP A 62 -6.96 24.64 13.31
C TRP A 62 -5.54 25.20 13.14
N GLN A 63 -4.66 24.51 12.41
CA GLN A 63 -3.33 25.01 12.04
C GLN A 63 -3.39 26.34 11.28
N GLN A 64 -4.31 26.46 10.32
CA GLN A 64 -4.40 27.63 9.45
C GLN A 64 -5.05 28.84 10.11
N THR A 65 -6.08 28.63 10.92
CA THR A 65 -6.92 29.72 11.45
C THR A 65 -6.67 30.03 12.92
N HIS A 66 -5.98 29.15 13.64
CA HIS A 66 -5.87 29.16 15.10
C HIS A 66 -7.22 29.26 15.81
N LYS A 67 -8.30 28.81 15.14
CA LYS A 67 -9.66 28.85 15.66
C LYS A 67 -10.30 27.49 15.45
N VAL A 68 -11.04 27.06 16.46
CA VAL A 68 -11.87 25.87 16.41
C VAL A 68 -13.08 26.17 15.52
N PRO A 69 -13.37 25.37 14.50
CA PRO A 69 -14.56 25.57 13.70
C PRO A 69 -15.81 25.38 14.57
N SER A 70 -16.73 26.35 14.50
CA SER A 70 -18.00 26.28 15.22
C SER A 70 -18.97 25.26 14.61
N ASP A 71 -18.71 24.86 13.36
CA ASP A 71 -19.51 23.93 12.58
C ASP A 71 -18.59 23.13 11.65
N LEU A 72 -18.84 21.81 11.53
CA LEU A 72 -18.11 20.91 10.63
C LEU A 72 -18.38 21.20 9.15
N SER A 73 -19.47 21.90 8.83
CA SER A 73 -19.75 22.35 7.45
C SER A 73 -18.69 23.31 6.89
N GLN A 74 -17.89 23.93 7.77
CA GLN A 74 -16.77 24.81 7.39
C GLN A 74 -15.53 24.03 6.94
N LEU A 75 -15.50 22.72 7.16
CA LEU A 75 -14.39 21.88 6.78
C LEU A 75 -14.59 21.39 5.34
N SER A 76 -13.59 21.64 4.51
CA SER A 76 -13.56 21.12 3.14
C SER A 76 -13.12 19.67 3.15
N HIS A 77 -13.89 18.79 2.51
CA HIS A 77 -13.45 17.42 2.26
C HIS A 77 -12.34 17.44 1.19
N PRO A 78 -11.27 16.62 1.30
CA PRO A 78 -10.14 16.64 0.35
C PRO A 78 -10.52 16.37 -1.11
N ASP A 79 -11.58 15.60 -1.34
CA ASP A 79 -12.09 15.28 -2.69
C ASP A 79 -13.08 16.32 -3.24
N GLY A 80 -13.37 17.39 -2.48
CA GLY A 80 -14.33 18.44 -2.85
C GLY A 80 -15.80 18.07 -2.59
N SER A 81 -16.09 16.94 -1.97
CA SER A 81 -17.45 16.58 -1.55
C SER A 81 -17.95 17.48 -0.41
N SER A 82 -19.28 17.63 -0.35
CA SER A 82 -19.96 18.45 0.65
C SER A 82 -20.22 17.64 1.92
N GLY A 83 -19.21 17.54 2.78
CA GLY A 83 -19.32 16.98 4.13
C GLY A 83 -18.72 15.58 4.30
N PHE A 84 -18.68 15.14 5.56
CA PHE A 84 -18.15 13.84 5.95
C PHE A 84 -19.30 12.87 6.21
N VAL A 85 -19.10 11.58 5.94
CA VAL A 85 -20.13 10.59 6.26
C VAL A 85 -20.30 10.49 7.77
N GLU A 86 -21.53 10.62 8.23
CA GLU A 86 -21.91 10.52 9.63
C GLU A 86 -22.16 9.05 10.04
N PRO A 87 -21.33 8.46 10.93
CA PRO A 87 -21.58 7.14 11.46
C PRO A 87 -22.96 7.05 12.10
N TRP A 88 -23.70 5.99 11.76
CA TRP A 88 -25.06 5.76 12.27
C TRP A 88 -26.05 6.94 12.07
N GLN A 89 -25.78 7.83 11.11
CA GLN A 89 -26.56 9.06 10.88
C GLN A 89 -26.62 9.96 12.14
N GLN A 90 -25.58 9.92 12.97
CA GLN A 90 -25.44 10.77 14.14
C GLN A 90 -24.46 11.90 13.83
N THR A 91 -24.85 13.11 14.21
CA THR A 91 -24.02 14.30 14.02
C THR A 91 -22.86 14.30 15.02
N TRP A 92 -21.69 14.67 14.53
CA TRP A 92 -20.51 14.88 15.36
C TRP A 92 -20.65 16.17 16.19
N GLN A 93 -20.31 16.09 17.46
CA GLN A 93 -20.21 17.23 18.36
C GLN A 93 -18.73 17.57 18.58
N VAL A 94 -18.36 18.82 18.35
CA VAL A 94 -17.00 19.33 18.60
C VAL A 94 -17.02 20.03 19.96
N LEU A 95 -16.33 19.45 20.93
CA LEU A 95 -16.19 20.00 22.27
C LEU A 95 -14.79 20.61 22.43
N PRO A 96 -14.67 21.94 22.52
CA PRO A 96 -13.39 22.58 22.76
C PRO A 96 -12.92 22.30 24.20
N GLN A 97 -11.68 21.83 24.35
CA GLN A 97 -10.98 21.70 25.63
C GLN A 97 -9.80 22.69 25.67
N ALA A 98 -9.15 22.83 26.82
CA ALA A 98 -8.09 23.82 27.03
C ALA A 98 -6.86 23.60 26.12
N GLU A 99 -6.52 22.35 25.79
CA GLU A 99 -5.28 21.97 25.08
C GLU A 99 -5.54 21.05 23.87
N HIS A 100 -6.78 20.66 23.63
CA HIS A 100 -7.16 19.76 22.55
C HIS A 100 -8.62 19.97 22.16
N LEU A 101 -9.01 19.40 21.03
CA LEU A 101 -10.40 19.25 20.64
C LEU A 101 -10.87 17.84 20.93
N GLN A 102 -12.10 17.71 21.37
CA GLN A 102 -12.73 16.41 21.54
C GLN A 102 -13.90 16.29 20.58
N LEU A 103 -13.85 15.29 19.71
CA LEU A 103 -14.97 14.90 18.88
C LEU A 103 -15.80 13.87 19.63
N GLN A 104 -17.11 14.06 19.63
CA GLN A 104 -18.05 13.17 20.29
C GLN A 104 -19.14 12.74 19.31
N ILE A 105 -19.46 11.45 19.30
CA ILE A 105 -20.58 10.89 18.54
C ILE A 105 -21.30 9.83 19.36
N ALA A 106 -22.63 9.77 19.22
CA ALA A 106 -23.44 8.71 19.81
C ALA A 106 -23.47 7.48 18.91
N ALA A 107 -23.30 6.30 19.49
CA ALA A 107 -23.46 5.02 18.83
C ALA A 107 -24.80 4.38 19.21
N PRO A 108 -25.37 3.47 18.38
CA PRO A 108 -26.63 2.79 18.69
C PRO A 108 -26.58 1.92 19.95
N ASN A 109 -25.39 1.45 20.34
CA ASN A 109 -25.16 0.66 21.54
C ASN A 109 -23.66 0.63 21.90
N HIS A 110 -23.36 0.14 23.10
CA HIS A 110 -22.00 0.06 23.62
C HIS A 110 -21.05 -0.89 22.85
N ALA A 111 -21.56 -1.87 22.10
CA ALA A 111 -20.72 -2.73 21.28
C ALA A 111 -20.24 -2.00 20.03
N GLU A 112 -21.13 -1.25 19.36
CA GLU A 112 -20.79 -0.39 18.22
C GLU A 112 -19.83 0.73 18.63
N ALA A 113 -20.08 1.39 19.78
CA ALA A 113 -19.18 2.42 20.30
C ALA A 113 -17.76 1.88 20.51
N ARG A 114 -17.63 0.71 21.18
CA ARG A 114 -16.34 0.08 21.43
C ARG A 114 -15.64 -0.38 20.16
N TRP A 115 -16.38 -0.99 19.23
CA TRP A 115 -15.81 -1.40 17.95
C TRP A 115 -15.27 -0.21 17.18
N PHE A 116 -16.03 0.89 17.10
CA PHE A 116 -15.63 2.07 16.34
C PHE A 116 -14.44 2.79 16.99
N ALA A 117 -14.47 2.98 18.31
CA ALA A 117 -13.35 3.55 19.06
C ALA A 117 -12.07 2.70 18.93
N SER A 118 -12.18 1.37 18.81
CA SER A 118 -10.99 0.52 18.66
C SER A 118 -10.35 0.61 17.27
N GLN A 119 -11.02 1.22 16.28
CA GLN A 119 -10.45 1.42 14.94
C GLN A 119 -9.66 2.73 14.83
N LEU A 120 -9.87 3.68 15.75
CA LEU A 120 -9.38 5.05 15.62
C LEU A 120 -8.31 5.34 16.70
N PRO A 121 -7.15 5.90 16.35
CA PRO A 121 -6.10 6.22 17.30
C PRO A 121 -6.56 7.32 18.27
N GLY A 122 -6.30 7.13 19.56
CA GLY A 122 -6.70 8.10 20.60
C GLY A 122 -8.21 8.17 20.87
N ALA A 123 -9.01 7.31 20.24
CA ALA A 123 -10.44 7.23 20.51
C ALA A 123 -10.73 6.35 21.73
N ARG A 124 -11.79 6.71 22.48
CA ARG A 124 -12.28 5.95 23.62
C ARG A 124 -13.80 5.87 23.60
N ALA A 125 -14.33 4.72 24.01
CA ALA A 125 -15.77 4.51 24.15
C ALA A 125 -16.16 4.57 25.63
N VAL A 126 -17.16 5.37 25.97
CA VAL A 126 -17.79 5.40 27.30
C VAL A 126 -19.29 5.23 27.08
N GLN A 127 -19.84 4.11 27.53
CA GLN A 127 -21.24 3.72 27.27
C GLN A 127 -21.53 3.71 25.76
N GLU A 128 -22.49 4.50 25.29
CA GLU A 128 -22.90 4.58 23.89
C GLU A 128 -22.30 5.80 23.19
N GLN A 129 -21.20 6.34 23.72
CA GLN A 129 -20.55 7.52 23.16
C GLN A 129 -19.09 7.20 22.84
N VAL A 130 -18.64 7.71 21.70
CA VAL A 130 -17.24 7.66 21.26
C VAL A 130 -16.67 9.06 21.37
N PHE A 131 -15.53 9.16 22.04
CA PHE A 131 -14.77 10.39 22.22
C PHE A 131 -13.43 10.22 21.50
N ILE A 132 -13.06 11.19 20.67
CA ILE A 132 -11.79 11.20 19.94
C ILE A 132 -11.05 12.49 20.31
N GLU A 133 -9.82 12.34 20.78
CA GLU A 133 -8.98 13.47 21.15
C GLU A 133 -8.15 13.90 19.93
N VAL A 134 -8.39 15.12 19.47
CA VAL A 134 -7.64 15.77 18.40
C VAL A 134 -6.71 16.78 19.06
N LEU A 135 -5.44 16.40 19.17
CA LEU A 135 -4.42 17.23 19.83
C LEU A 135 -4.16 18.52 19.04
N GLU A 136 -3.86 19.59 19.76
CA GLU A 136 -3.39 20.83 19.14
C GLU A 136 -2.09 20.56 18.38
N PRO A 137 -1.94 21.09 17.15
CA PRO A 137 -0.69 20.98 16.40
C PRO A 137 0.46 21.59 17.21
N ASP A 138 1.58 20.86 17.32
CA ASP A 138 2.78 21.43 17.93
C ASP A 138 3.40 22.51 17.01
N TYR A 139 3.01 23.76 17.23
CA TYR A 139 3.52 24.91 16.49
C TYR A 139 5.02 25.16 16.73
N SER A 140 5.64 24.53 17.73
CA SER A 140 7.09 24.67 17.99
C SER A 140 7.94 24.04 16.89
N GLN A 141 7.39 23.07 16.14
CA GLN A 141 8.07 22.49 14.98
C GLN A 141 7.92 23.37 13.73
N VAL A 142 6.81 24.08 13.56
CA VAL A 142 6.61 25.02 12.43
C VAL A 142 7.50 26.25 12.59
N ALA A 143 7.73 26.71 13.83
CA ALA A 143 8.74 27.74 14.11
C ALA A 143 10.17 27.30 13.76
N ASN A 144 10.44 25.98 13.70
CA ASN A 144 11.70 25.42 13.20
C ASN A 144 11.65 25.04 11.71
N ALA A 145 10.48 25.08 11.06
CA ALA A 145 10.32 24.76 9.64
C ALA A 145 10.89 25.84 8.71
N GLU A 146 11.17 27.05 9.22
CA GLU A 146 12.00 28.05 8.53
C GLU A 146 13.45 27.55 8.28
N ARG A 147 13.87 26.42 8.85
CA ARG A 147 15.17 25.79 8.57
C ARG A 147 15.14 24.77 7.43
N PHE A 148 13.97 24.41 6.90
CA PHE A 148 13.88 23.59 5.71
C PHE A 148 13.69 24.50 4.49
N LEU A 149 14.62 24.41 3.53
CA LEU A 149 14.54 25.09 2.24
C LEU A 149 13.31 24.59 1.46
N HIS A 150 12.15 25.17 1.70
CA HIS A 150 10.97 24.97 0.86
C HIS A 150 10.84 26.16 -0.10
N ARG A 151 11.04 25.92 -1.41
CA ARG A 151 10.65 26.89 -2.43
C ARG A 151 9.15 26.77 -2.68
N GLN A 152 8.43 27.87 -2.52
CA GLN A 152 7.08 27.97 -3.09
C GLN A 152 7.22 28.02 -4.63
N PRO A 153 6.55 27.15 -5.38
CA PRO A 153 6.63 27.17 -6.84
C PRO A 153 6.10 28.50 -7.36
N GLN A 154 6.88 29.17 -8.22
CA GLN A 154 6.48 30.39 -8.93
C GLN A 154 6.05 30.01 -10.36
N PRO A 155 4.75 29.86 -10.64
CA PRO A 155 4.27 29.31 -11.93
C PRO A 155 4.59 30.23 -13.11
N GLN A 156 4.83 31.51 -12.84
CA GLN A 156 5.13 32.54 -13.83
C GLN A 156 6.63 32.63 -14.15
N GLN A 157 7.48 32.01 -13.34
CA GLN A 157 8.95 32.02 -13.49
C GLN A 157 9.48 30.60 -13.25
N PRO A 158 9.17 29.65 -14.17
CA PRO A 158 9.54 28.24 -14.03
C PRO A 158 11.05 28.02 -13.86
N GLU A 159 11.88 28.89 -14.42
CA GLU A 159 13.33 28.89 -14.26
C GLU A 159 13.78 29.11 -12.80
N LEU A 160 12.98 29.80 -11.98
CA LEU A 160 13.23 29.95 -10.54
C LEU A 160 12.79 28.74 -9.72
N ASN A 161 12.06 27.80 -10.33
CA ASN A 161 11.70 26.52 -9.71
C ASN A 161 12.72 25.43 -10.04
N GLU A 162 13.62 25.68 -10.99
CA GLU A 162 14.75 24.80 -11.26
C GLU A 162 15.82 25.02 -10.17
N MET A 163 16.18 23.94 -9.47
CA MET A 163 17.25 23.94 -8.48
C MET A 163 18.58 23.89 -9.22
N GLN A 164 19.02 25.03 -9.77
CA GLN A 164 20.37 25.15 -10.30
C GLN A 164 21.30 25.39 -9.11
N VAL A 165 21.71 24.33 -8.44
CA VAL A 165 22.58 24.43 -7.27
C VAL A 165 23.68 23.39 -7.38
N ASP A 166 24.90 23.89 -7.49
CA ASP A 166 26.10 23.15 -7.10
C ASP A 166 25.98 22.90 -5.58
N LEU A 167 25.39 21.75 -5.23
CA LEU A 167 25.14 21.35 -3.84
C LEU A 167 26.45 20.83 -3.25
N GLN A 168 27.20 21.73 -2.62
CA GLN A 168 28.40 21.36 -1.87
C GLN A 168 28.02 20.75 -0.51
N MET A 169 27.96 19.42 -0.46
CA MET A 169 27.64 18.65 0.76
C MET A 169 28.89 18.07 1.45
N ASN A 170 30.06 18.66 1.20
CA ASN A 170 31.33 18.22 1.80
C ASN A 170 31.22 18.24 3.33
N GLY A 171 31.41 17.08 3.97
CA GLY A 171 31.37 16.92 5.42
C GLY A 171 30.00 16.52 5.99
N HIS A 172 28.98 16.33 5.15
CA HIS A 172 27.65 15.90 5.58
C HIS A 172 27.30 14.52 5.02
N ALA A 173 26.69 13.67 5.86
CA ALA A 173 26.17 12.39 5.44
C ALA A 173 24.78 12.57 4.83
N LEU A 174 24.59 12.10 3.60
CA LEU A 174 23.28 11.86 3.03
C LEU A 174 22.82 10.48 3.46
N THR A 175 21.74 10.40 4.24
CA THR A 175 21.16 9.14 4.71
C THR A 175 19.73 9.02 4.22
N ASN A 176 19.20 7.78 4.18
CA ASN A 176 17.81 7.49 3.76
C ASN A 176 17.45 7.95 2.34
N VAL A 177 18.40 7.90 1.41
CA VAL A 177 18.12 8.14 -0.02
C VAL A 177 17.50 6.88 -0.62
N SER A 178 16.21 6.92 -0.95
CA SER A 178 15.51 5.77 -1.55
C SER A 178 15.90 5.53 -3.01
N GLN A 179 16.14 6.60 -3.77
CA GLN A 179 16.53 6.54 -5.17
C GLN A 179 17.44 7.72 -5.53
N LEU A 180 18.58 7.41 -6.17
CA LEU A 180 19.44 8.41 -6.81
C LEU A 180 19.37 8.21 -8.33
N GLN A 181 18.77 9.17 -9.03
CA GLN A 181 18.76 9.20 -10.49
C GLN A 181 19.75 10.27 -10.96
N ALA A 182 20.80 9.84 -11.67
CA ALA A 182 21.83 10.73 -12.20
C ALA A 182 22.21 10.32 -13.63
N THR A 183 22.47 11.29 -14.49
CA THR A 183 22.99 11.04 -15.85
C THR A 183 24.42 10.51 -15.82
N SER A 184 25.20 10.95 -14.84
CA SER A 184 26.53 10.45 -14.55
C SER A 184 26.81 10.52 -13.05
N ALA A 185 27.59 9.59 -12.54
CA ALA A 185 28.05 9.58 -11.16
C ALA A 185 29.55 9.20 -11.13
N SER A 186 30.35 9.98 -10.41
CA SER A 186 31.74 9.64 -10.10
C SER A 186 31.81 9.29 -8.63
N VAL A 187 32.01 8.01 -8.33
CA VAL A 187 31.97 7.48 -6.97
C VAL A 187 33.29 6.81 -6.65
N THR A 188 33.89 7.15 -5.51
CA THR A 188 35.17 6.57 -5.08
C THR A 188 34.99 5.19 -4.44
N MET A 189 33.89 4.98 -3.72
CA MET A 189 33.59 3.73 -3.03
C MET A 189 32.08 3.50 -3.01
N VAL A 190 31.66 2.29 -3.38
CA VAL A 190 30.29 1.81 -3.23
C VAL A 190 30.35 0.56 -2.35
N GLN A 191 29.64 0.58 -1.24
CA GLN A 191 29.39 -0.60 -0.42
C GLN A 191 27.89 -0.91 -0.52
N SER A 192 27.55 -2.05 -1.11
CA SER A 192 26.17 -2.48 -1.32
C SER A 192 26.07 -4.00 -1.18
N ASP A 193 24.93 -4.47 -0.68
CA ASP A 193 24.59 -5.90 -0.66
C ASP A 193 24.28 -6.42 -2.07
N LEU A 194 23.74 -5.56 -2.94
CA LEU A 194 23.39 -5.89 -4.31
C LEU A 194 23.69 -4.72 -5.25
N VAL A 195 24.35 -5.01 -6.37
CA VAL A 195 24.50 -4.07 -7.48
C VAL A 195 23.93 -4.73 -8.73
N GLN A 196 22.89 -4.13 -9.30
CA GLN A 196 22.32 -4.52 -10.58
C GLN A 196 22.73 -3.50 -11.63
N THR A 197 23.39 -3.95 -12.70
CA THR A 197 23.78 -3.11 -13.83
C THR A 197 23.50 -3.84 -15.13
N SER A 198 23.06 -3.10 -16.16
CA SER A 198 22.91 -3.65 -17.51
C SER A 198 24.26 -3.79 -18.21
N ASP A 199 25.16 -2.85 -17.94
CA ASP A 199 26.46 -2.73 -18.59
C ASP A 199 27.52 -2.45 -17.53
N PHE A 200 28.55 -3.28 -17.49
CA PHE A 200 29.70 -3.08 -16.61
C PHE A 200 30.97 -3.07 -17.45
N SER A 201 31.73 -1.98 -17.34
CA SER A 201 33.05 -1.86 -17.96
C SER A 201 34.04 -1.39 -16.90
N ALA A 202 35.14 -2.12 -16.77
CA ALA A 202 36.21 -1.80 -15.84
C ALA A 202 37.56 -1.96 -16.52
N THR A 203 38.46 -1.00 -16.31
CA THR A 203 39.85 -1.12 -16.77
C THR A 203 40.61 -2.15 -15.93
N HIS A 204 40.30 -2.24 -14.65
CA HIS A 204 40.86 -3.22 -13.71
C HIS A 204 39.72 -3.73 -12.82
N ALA A 205 39.57 -5.06 -12.74
CA ALA A 205 38.64 -5.70 -11.83
C ALA A 205 39.40 -6.75 -11.02
N ARG A 206 39.30 -6.67 -9.69
CA ARG A 206 39.71 -7.75 -8.79
C ARG A 206 38.44 -8.32 -8.18
N ILE A 207 38.14 -9.56 -8.55
CA ILE A 207 36.95 -10.27 -8.08
C ILE A 207 37.44 -11.42 -7.22
N GLU A 208 37.08 -11.43 -5.94
CA GLU A 208 37.45 -12.52 -5.02
C GLU A 208 36.59 -13.77 -5.26
N HIS A 209 35.31 -13.55 -5.52
CA HIS A 209 34.35 -14.60 -5.84
C HIS A 209 33.43 -14.12 -6.96
N LEU A 210 33.35 -14.89 -8.03
CA LEU A 210 32.47 -14.63 -9.17
C LEU A 210 31.57 -15.83 -9.37
N GLU A 211 30.28 -15.68 -9.08
CA GLU A 211 29.25 -16.65 -9.42
C GLU A 211 28.47 -16.09 -10.61
N VAL A 212 28.53 -16.80 -11.74
CA VAL A 212 27.88 -16.39 -12.99
C VAL A 212 27.16 -17.59 -13.58
N ASP A 213 25.89 -17.42 -13.92
CA ASP A 213 25.09 -18.45 -14.60
C ASP A 213 25.60 -18.68 -16.03
N SER A 214 26.01 -17.60 -16.69
CA SER A 214 26.56 -17.61 -18.05
C SER A 214 27.58 -16.50 -18.21
N LEU A 215 28.77 -16.87 -18.68
CA LEU A 215 29.80 -15.93 -19.11
C LEU A 215 29.97 -16.08 -20.62
N ILE A 216 29.69 -15.01 -21.36
CA ILE A 216 29.87 -14.93 -22.81
C ILE A 216 30.93 -13.87 -23.07
N SER A 217 32.06 -14.26 -23.66
CA SER A 217 33.07 -13.34 -24.15
C SER A 217 33.07 -13.33 -25.68
N PRO A 218 33.73 -12.35 -26.33
CA PRO A 218 33.92 -12.36 -27.78
C PRO A 218 34.59 -13.64 -28.30
N GLU A 219 35.43 -14.29 -27.47
CA GLU A 219 36.15 -15.52 -27.79
C GLU A 219 35.30 -16.79 -27.60
N GLY A 220 34.11 -16.69 -27.00
CA GLY A 220 33.19 -17.80 -26.77
C GLY A 220 32.54 -17.77 -25.40
N SER A 221 31.68 -18.76 -25.11
CA SER A 221 31.10 -18.90 -23.77
C SER A 221 31.94 -19.82 -22.88
N LEU A 222 31.92 -19.57 -21.57
CA LEU A 222 32.55 -20.46 -20.58
C LEU A 222 32.00 -21.90 -20.69
N LEU A 223 30.72 -22.03 -21.03
CA LEU A 223 30.09 -23.32 -21.28
C LEU A 223 30.72 -24.04 -22.49
N GLN A 224 30.98 -23.33 -23.60
CA GLN A 224 31.66 -23.90 -24.76
C GLN A 224 33.10 -24.32 -24.42
N LEU A 225 33.83 -23.52 -23.65
CA LEU A 225 35.17 -23.87 -23.19
C LEU A 225 35.15 -25.16 -22.35
N LYS A 226 34.19 -25.30 -21.45
CA LYS A 226 34.00 -26.53 -20.66
C LYS A 226 33.71 -27.73 -21.56
N GLN A 227 32.80 -27.60 -22.52
CA GLN A 227 32.48 -28.67 -23.47
C GLN A 227 33.70 -29.10 -24.32
N GLN A 228 34.53 -28.14 -24.73
CA GLN A 228 35.77 -28.42 -25.45
C GLN A 228 36.78 -29.17 -24.58
N LEU A 229 36.93 -28.77 -23.30
CA LEU A 229 37.78 -29.48 -22.34
C LEU A 229 37.28 -30.91 -22.10
N ASP A 230 35.97 -31.10 -21.92
CA ASP A 230 35.36 -32.42 -21.73
C ASP A 230 35.61 -33.33 -22.95
N LEU A 231 35.50 -32.77 -24.16
CA LEU A 231 35.80 -33.48 -25.41
C LEU A 231 37.29 -33.87 -25.50
N LEU A 232 38.20 -32.95 -25.19
CA LEU A 232 39.64 -33.22 -25.20
C LEU A 232 40.00 -34.30 -24.18
N GLN A 233 39.40 -34.27 -23.00
CA GLN A 233 39.59 -35.29 -21.97
C GLN A 233 39.10 -36.67 -22.44
N ALA A 234 37.95 -36.73 -23.11
CA ALA A 234 37.41 -37.97 -23.67
C ALA A 234 38.32 -38.55 -24.77
N LEU A 235 38.85 -37.70 -25.66
CA LEU A 235 39.80 -38.11 -26.70
C LEU A 235 41.12 -38.60 -26.10
N TRP A 236 41.64 -37.90 -25.09
CA TRP A 236 42.84 -38.31 -24.35
C TRP A 236 42.66 -39.70 -23.73
N ASN A 237 41.57 -39.91 -22.99
CA ASN A 237 41.27 -41.18 -22.34
C ASN A 237 41.16 -42.33 -23.36
N SER A 238 40.57 -42.08 -24.53
CA SER A 238 40.49 -43.05 -25.62
C SER A 238 41.87 -43.38 -26.21
N CYS A 239 42.73 -42.39 -26.39
CA CYS A 239 44.08 -42.60 -26.91
C CYS A 239 44.97 -43.41 -25.96
N VAL A 240 44.88 -43.12 -24.65
CA VAL A 240 45.57 -43.89 -23.60
C VAL A 240 45.08 -45.34 -23.58
N ALA A 241 43.76 -45.56 -23.66
CA ALA A 241 43.18 -46.91 -23.70
C ALA A 241 43.63 -47.74 -24.91
N GLN A 242 43.98 -47.08 -26.02
CA GLN A 242 44.53 -47.72 -27.23
C GLN A 242 46.06 -47.91 -27.19
N GLY A 243 46.73 -47.46 -26.12
CA GLY A 243 48.19 -47.52 -26.00
C GLY A 243 48.94 -46.61 -26.99
N ARG A 244 48.25 -45.59 -27.54
CA ARG A 244 48.81 -44.69 -28.56
C ARG A 244 49.30 -43.35 -27.99
N CYS A 245 48.85 -43.00 -26.79
CA CYS A 245 49.31 -41.83 -26.03
C CYS A 245 49.90 -42.30 -24.70
N GLY A 246 51.06 -41.75 -24.32
CA GLY A 246 51.78 -42.06 -23.08
C GLY A 246 52.52 -40.86 -22.55
#